data_AF-A0A7V3YIR5-F1
#
_entry.id   AF-A0A7V3YIR5-F1
#
_cell.length_a   1.000
_cell.length_b   1.000
_cell.length_c   1.000
_cell.angle_alpha   90.00
_cell.angle_beta   90.00
_cell.angle_gamma   90.00
#
_symmetry.space_group_name_H-M   'P 1'
#
loop_
_entity.id
_entity.type
_entity.pdbx_description
1 polymer ?
#
loop_
_entity_poly.entity_id
_entity_poly.type
_entity_poly.pdbx_seq_one_letter_code
_entity_poly.pdbx_strand_id
1 'polypeptide(L)'
;MVAVGSGPRLVQQPGGFWNPNYYVQYLFSTNLGDFVLPSTLECPKEEDFPPIRGSVGLGSWGTQVAFDFVRVLDPGGNVLFEEGFEGGRRWRWYRGVWEARGGLLRQRSFGEDCRVYLGEKPWGDCIVEVLAKKIGGSEGFLIFFGVQDDFNYYFWNVGGFGNTVSLVEKAIAGQKIALSKSVPLTVESDRFYHLRIEV
;
A
#
# COMPACT_ATOMS: atom_id res chain seq x y z
N MET A 1 74.47 32.60 53.28
CA MET A 1 75.75 32.34 52.59
C MET A 1 75.48 31.27 51.54
N VAL A 2 75.66 31.65 50.26
CA VAL A 2 75.74 30.94 48.95
C VAL A 2 75.83 29.40 49.00
N ALA A 3 75.27 28.53 48.13
CA ALA A 3 74.74 28.52 46.73
C ALA A 3 73.87 27.22 46.52
N VAL A 4 73.24 26.82 45.40
CA VAL A 4 72.51 27.33 44.19
C VAL A 4 72.39 26.12 43.21
N GLY A 5 71.25 25.99 42.50
CA GLY A 5 71.12 25.20 41.24
C GLY A 5 69.77 24.47 41.09
N SER A 6 68.65 25.07 40.60
CA SER A 6 68.21 25.39 39.21
C SER A 6 67.59 24.21 38.41
N GLY A 7 66.28 24.30 38.05
CA GLY A 7 65.46 23.32 37.26
C GLY A 7 65.70 23.31 35.73
N PRO A 8 64.83 22.79 34.81
CA PRO A 8 63.34 22.68 34.86
C PRO A 8 62.64 21.39 34.26
N ARG A 9 61.32 21.31 34.52
CA ARG A 9 60.11 20.71 33.84
C ARG A 9 60.16 19.56 32.79
N LEU A 10 59.18 18.64 32.97
CA LEU A 10 58.09 18.13 32.07
C LEU A 10 57.80 16.65 32.50
N VAL A 11 56.59 16.08 32.64
CA VAL A 11 55.37 16.01 31.79
C VAL A 11 54.18 15.57 32.68
N GLN A 12 52.97 16.08 32.40
CA GLN A 12 51.70 15.63 32.99
C GLN A 12 51.42 14.14 32.71
N GLN A 13 50.98 13.37 33.72
CA GLN A 13 50.23 12.13 33.46
C GLN A 13 48.71 12.43 33.57
N PRO A 14 47.91 12.04 32.56
CA PRO A 14 46.51 12.45 32.47
C PRO A 14 45.61 11.65 33.40
N GLY A 15 44.69 12.36 34.05
CA GLY A 15 43.62 11.79 34.86
C GLY A 15 42.77 10.82 34.04
N GLY A 16 42.69 9.59 34.54
CA GLY A 16 41.85 8.54 33.98
C GLY A 16 40.38 8.91 34.08
N PHE A 17 39.76 9.00 32.92
CA PHE A 17 38.32 9.14 32.73
C PHE A 17 37.64 7.87 33.27
N TRP A 18 37.07 7.95 34.47
CA TRP A 18 36.18 6.90 34.99
C TRP A 18 34.92 6.91 34.13
N ASN A 19 34.91 6.11 33.07
CA ASN A 19 33.69 5.83 32.33
C ASN A 19 32.73 5.12 33.29
N PRO A 20 31.55 5.68 33.63
CA PRO A 20 30.54 4.99 34.44
C PRO A 20 30.05 3.68 33.80
N ASN A 21 30.48 3.41 32.57
CA ASN A 21 30.14 2.24 31.78
C ASN A 21 30.69 0.91 32.36
N TYR A 22 31.91 0.88 32.90
CA TYR A 22 32.51 -0.42 33.32
C TYR A 22 31.74 -1.07 34.48
N TYR A 23 31.46 -0.31 35.53
CA TYR A 23 30.77 -0.87 36.71
C TYR A 23 29.31 -1.19 36.43
N VAL A 24 28.64 -0.41 35.57
CA VAL A 24 27.27 -0.70 35.14
C VAL A 24 27.22 -1.99 34.31
N GLN A 25 28.15 -2.18 33.37
CA GLN A 25 28.24 -3.41 32.59
C GLN A 25 28.63 -4.62 33.44
N TYR A 26 29.52 -4.44 34.42
CA TYR A 26 29.89 -5.51 35.35
C TYR A 26 28.72 -5.95 36.23
N LEU A 27 27.93 -5.00 36.75
CA LEU A 27 26.73 -5.32 37.52
C LEU A 27 25.70 -6.08 36.66
N PHE A 28 25.50 -5.67 35.40
CA PHE A 28 24.60 -6.38 34.47
C PHE A 28 25.08 -7.80 34.11
N SER A 29 26.40 -8.00 34.03
CA SER A 29 26.99 -9.32 33.71
C SER A 29 27.02 -10.29 34.88
N THR A 30 26.97 -9.80 36.12
CA THR A 30 27.15 -10.61 37.33
C THR A 30 25.89 -10.75 38.17
N ASN A 31 24.86 -9.92 37.93
CA ASN A 31 23.56 -10.06 38.56
C ASN A 31 22.55 -10.58 37.53
N LEU A 32 22.34 -11.89 37.53
CA LEU A 32 21.27 -12.54 36.78
C LEU A 32 19.95 -12.19 37.48
N GLY A 33 18.90 -11.87 36.71
CA GLY A 33 17.58 -11.64 37.29
C GLY A 33 17.02 -12.93 37.89
N ASP A 34 16.71 -12.92 39.18
CA ASP A 34 16.20 -14.09 39.90
C ASP A 34 14.70 -14.36 39.66
N PHE A 35 13.95 -13.33 39.26
CA PHE A 35 12.50 -13.40 39.15
C PHE A 35 12.01 -12.86 37.81
N VAL A 36 11.21 -13.66 37.12
CA VAL A 36 10.36 -13.19 36.02
C VAL A 36 9.00 -12.88 36.62
N LEU A 37 8.60 -11.61 36.56
CA LEU A 37 7.23 -11.24 36.92
C LEU A 37 6.29 -11.70 35.79
N PRO A 38 5.15 -12.34 36.11
CA PRO A 38 4.16 -12.67 35.09
C PRO A 38 3.69 -11.38 34.44
N SER A 39 3.94 -11.24 33.14
CA SER A 39 3.35 -10.20 32.33
C SER A 39 2.24 -10.83 31.51
N THR A 40 1.06 -10.25 31.60
CA THR A 40 -0.08 -10.64 30.78
C THR A 40 -0.09 -9.72 29.59
N LEU A 41 0.17 -10.26 28.41
CA LEU A 41 -0.06 -9.53 27.17
C LEU A 41 -1.56 -9.60 26.88
N GLU A 42 -2.28 -8.55 27.25
CA GLU A 42 -3.59 -8.32 26.68
C GLU A 42 -3.40 -7.85 25.25
N CYS A 43 -3.35 -8.79 24.31
CA CYS A 43 -3.64 -8.46 22.93
C CYS A 43 -5.10 -8.00 22.92
N PRO A 44 -5.41 -6.73 22.56
CA PRO A 44 -6.79 -6.39 22.26
C PRO A 44 -7.28 -7.44 21.26
N LYS A 45 -8.49 -7.98 21.51
CA LYS A 45 -9.19 -8.80 20.49
C LYS A 45 -9.06 -8.07 19.17
N GLU A 46 -8.81 -8.80 18.08
CA GLU A 46 -8.96 -8.25 16.73
C GLU A 46 -10.19 -7.35 16.76
N GLU A 47 -9.98 -6.05 16.62
CA GLU A 47 -11.12 -5.16 16.47
C GLU A 47 -11.92 -5.76 15.32
N ASP A 48 -13.22 -5.96 15.52
CA ASP A 48 -14.14 -6.27 14.42
C ASP A 48 -14.07 -5.07 13.47
N PHE A 49 -13.06 -5.07 12.59
CA PHE A 49 -12.94 -4.07 11.56
C PHE A 49 -14.24 -4.18 10.77
N PRO A 50 -14.96 -3.07 10.55
CA PRO A 50 -16.19 -3.13 9.80
C PRO A 50 -15.88 -3.80 8.45
N PRO A 51 -16.70 -4.78 8.03
CA PRO A 51 -16.42 -5.54 6.83
C PRO A 51 -16.25 -4.58 5.65
N ILE A 52 -15.26 -4.83 4.80
CA ILE A 52 -15.03 -4.03 3.61
C ILE A 52 -16.25 -4.19 2.72
N ARG A 53 -17.00 -3.10 2.57
CA ARG A 53 -18.21 -3.05 1.75
C ARG A 53 -18.09 -1.91 0.75
N GLY A 54 -18.71 -2.04 -0.40
CA GLY A 54 -18.80 -0.95 -1.37
C GLY A 54 -18.84 -1.42 -2.82
N SER A 55 -18.91 -0.45 -3.72
CA SER A 55 -18.85 -0.73 -5.15
C SER A 55 -17.42 -1.04 -5.60
N VAL A 56 -17.28 -1.49 -6.85
CA VAL A 56 -16.02 -1.79 -7.51
C VAL A 56 -15.77 -0.72 -8.56
N GLY A 57 -14.51 -0.43 -8.85
CA GLY A 57 -14.15 0.53 -9.87
C GLY A 57 -12.86 0.16 -10.58
N LEU A 58 -12.62 0.87 -11.67
CA LEU A 58 -11.43 0.75 -12.49
C LEU A 58 -10.80 2.12 -12.65
N GLY A 59 -9.50 2.15 -12.88
CA GLY A 59 -8.79 3.40 -13.09
C GLY A 59 -7.36 3.25 -13.55
N SER A 60 -6.74 4.42 -13.68
CA SER A 60 -5.34 4.55 -14.06
C SER A 60 -4.74 5.83 -13.50
N TRP A 61 -3.42 5.86 -13.43
CA TRP A 61 -2.62 7.02 -13.04
C TRP A 61 -1.61 7.33 -14.14
N GLY A 62 -1.72 8.47 -14.81
CA GLY A 62 -0.76 8.86 -15.85
C GLY A 62 -0.66 7.87 -17.02
N THR A 63 -1.67 6.99 -17.19
CA THR A 63 -1.56 5.78 -18.01
C THR A 63 -2.86 5.53 -18.78
N GLN A 64 -2.72 5.18 -20.05
CA GLN A 64 -3.80 4.71 -20.91
C GLN A 64 -3.95 3.20 -20.75
N VAL A 65 -5.17 2.75 -20.50
CA VAL A 65 -5.47 1.35 -20.21
C VAL A 65 -6.74 0.90 -20.94
N ALA A 66 -6.81 -0.40 -21.25
CA ALA A 66 -8.01 -1.06 -21.71
C ALA A 66 -8.39 -2.17 -20.73
N PHE A 67 -9.67 -2.25 -20.43
CA PHE A 67 -10.29 -3.32 -19.67
C PHE A 67 -11.24 -4.09 -20.57
N ASP A 68 -11.13 -5.41 -20.51
CA ASP A 68 -11.93 -6.33 -21.33
C ASP A 68 -13.16 -6.81 -20.58
N PHE A 69 -12.97 -7.26 -19.35
CA PHE A 69 -14.08 -7.50 -18.45
C PHE A 69 -13.76 -7.10 -17.02
N VAL A 70 -14.83 -6.85 -16.27
CA VAL A 70 -14.85 -6.90 -14.81
C VAL A 70 -15.88 -7.94 -14.38
N ARG A 71 -15.53 -8.74 -13.39
CA ARG A 71 -16.45 -9.70 -12.77
C ARG A 71 -16.33 -9.61 -11.26
N VAL A 72 -17.49 -9.65 -10.59
CA VAL A 72 -17.59 -9.78 -9.13
C VAL A 72 -18.27 -11.11 -8.84
N LEU A 73 -17.62 -11.94 -8.04
CA LEU A 73 -18.10 -13.24 -7.60
C LEU A 73 -18.39 -13.20 -6.11
N ASP A 74 -19.32 -14.04 -5.65
CA ASP A 74 -19.41 -14.36 -4.24
C ASP A 74 -18.24 -15.26 -3.81
N PRO A 75 -18.00 -15.44 -2.49
CA PRO A 75 -16.95 -16.35 -2.00
C PRO A 75 -17.16 -17.82 -2.42
N GLY A 76 -18.38 -18.20 -2.82
CA GLY A 76 -18.71 -19.51 -3.38
C GLY A 76 -18.41 -19.67 -4.88
N GLY A 77 -17.98 -18.60 -5.56
CA GLY A 77 -17.67 -18.58 -7.00
C GLY A 77 -18.86 -18.24 -7.91
N ASN A 78 -20.03 -17.91 -7.40
CA ASN A 78 -21.18 -17.50 -8.20
C ASN A 78 -21.03 -16.05 -8.69
N VAL A 79 -21.37 -15.80 -9.96
CA VAL A 79 -21.29 -14.47 -10.56
C VAL A 79 -22.37 -13.55 -10.00
N LEU A 80 -21.96 -12.52 -9.26
CA LEU A 80 -22.83 -11.46 -8.75
C LEU A 80 -22.99 -10.31 -9.75
N PHE A 81 -21.90 -10.02 -10.47
CA PHE A 81 -21.85 -8.97 -11.46
C PHE A 81 -20.81 -9.30 -12.52
N GLU A 82 -21.12 -8.99 -13.77
CA GLU A 82 -20.18 -9.10 -14.88
C GLU A 82 -20.44 -7.95 -15.85
N GLU A 83 -19.37 -7.33 -16.32
CA GLU A 83 -19.38 -6.26 -17.29
C GLU A 83 -18.32 -6.52 -18.35
N GLY A 84 -18.77 -6.69 -19.60
CA GLY A 84 -17.92 -6.85 -20.79
C GLY A 84 -17.92 -5.63 -21.72
N PHE A 85 -18.49 -4.50 -21.30
CA PHE A 85 -18.39 -3.21 -22.01
C PHE A 85 -18.94 -3.17 -23.45
N GLU A 86 -19.91 -4.03 -23.78
CA GLU A 86 -20.64 -4.04 -25.06
C GLU A 86 -21.57 -2.82 -25.26
N GLY A 87 -21.68 -1.96 -24.24
CA GLY A 87 -22.52 -0.77 -24.23
C GLY A 87 -23.91 -1.03 -23.63
N GLY A 88 -24.54 0.04 -23.12
CA GLY A 88 -25.92 0.00 -22.62
C GLY A 88 -26.11 0.07 -21.10
N ARG A 89 -25.04 -0.05 -20.30
CA ARG A 89 -25.09 0.17 -18.84
C ARG A 89 -24.62 1.56 -18.45
N ARG A 90 -25.20 2.10 -17.36
CA ARG A 90 -24.79 3.37 -16.77
C ARG A 90 -23.63 3.11 -15.81
N TRP A 91 -22.49 3.74 -16.07
CA TRP A 91 -21.34 3.78 -15.17
C TRP A 91 -21.19 5.18 -14.58
N ARG A 92 -20.58 5.26 -13.40
CA ARG A 92 -20.32 6.55 -12.75
C ARG A 92 -18.90 6.99 -13.06
N TRP A 93 -18.78 7.96 -13.95
CA TRP A 93 -17.50 8.60 -14.29
C TRP A 93 -17.10 9.59 -13.21
N TYR A 94 -15.85 9.52 -12.76
CA TYR A 94 -15.29 10.51 -11.84
C TYR A 94 -14.28 11.42 -12.56
N ARG A 95 -13.27 10.81 -13.19
CA ARG A 95 -12.20 11.54 -13.88
C ARG A 95 -11.59 10.70 -15.00
N GLY A 96 -11.12 11.36 -16.05
CA GLY A 96 -10.43 10.76 -17.18
C GLY A 96 -11.30 10.75 -18.43
N VAL A 97 -10.69 10.43 -19.57
CA VAL A 97 -11.38 10.26 -20.85
C VAL A 97 -11.67 8.78 -21.05
N TRP A 98 -12.91 8.38 -20.79
CA TRP A 98 -13.35 6.99 -20.85
C TRP A 98 -14.25 6.73 -22.07
N GLU A 99 -14.01 5.62 -22.74
CA GLU A 99 -14.79 5.16 -23.91
C GLU A 99 -15.03 3.66 -23.79
N ALA A 100 -16.29 3.23 -23.75
CA ALA A 100 -16.64 1.83 -23.87
C ALA A 100 -17.13 1.54 -25.29
N ARG A 101 -16.35 0.75 -26.03
CA ARG A 101 -16.66 0.43 -27.43
C ARG A 101 -16.00 -0.88 -27.86
N GLY A 102 -16.83 -1.76 -28.43
CA GLY A 102 -16.40 -3.04 -29.00
C GLY A 102 -15.84 -3.98 -27.93
N GLY A 103 -16.63 -4.23 -26.89
CA GLY A 103 -16.27 -5.12 -25.78
C GLY A 103 -15.13 -4.64 -24.88
N LEU A 104 -14.69 -3.37 -25.02
CA LEU A 104 -13.53 -2.84 -24.30
C LEU A 104 -13.85 -1.47 -23.70
N LEU A 105 -13.57 -1.31 -22.41
CA LEU A 105 -13.53 -0.01 -21.75
C LEU A 105 -12.11 0.55 -21.80
N ARG A 106 -11.95 1.72 -22.39
CA ARG A 106 -10.65 2.37 -22.58
C ARG A 106 -10.58 3.69 -21.83
N GLN A 107 -9.52 3.86 -21.08
CA GLN A 107 -9.08 5.17 -20.60
C GLN A 107 -8.02 5.70 -21.58
N ARG A 108 -8.19 6.94 -22.04
CA ARG A 108 -7.35 7.53 -23.11
C ARG A 108 -6.46 8.70 -22.67
N SER A 109 -6.62 9.23 -21.46
CA SER A 109 -5.87 10.40 -21.00
C SER A 109 -4.64 10.02 -20.17
N PHE A 110 -3.58 10.83 -20.21
CA PHE A 110 -2.46 10.72 -19.27
C PHE A 110 -2.73 11.43 -17.93
N GLY A 111 -4.00 11.58 -17.56
CA GLY A 111 -4.40 12.21 -16.32
C GLY A 111 -4.15 11.32 -15.11
N GLU A 112 -3.92 11.94 -13.96
CA GLU A 112 -3.80 11.24 -12.69
C GLU A 112 -5.18 10.99 -12.07
N ASP A 113 -5.26 9.92 -11.29
CA ASP A 113 -6.47 9.56 -10.53
C ASP A 113 -7.72 9.43 -11.41
N CYS A 114 -7.56 8.87 -12.61
CA CYS A 114 -8.66 8.61 -13.53
C CYS A 114 -9.46 7.41 -13.04
N ARG A 115 -10.76 7.59 -12.82
CA ARG A 115 -11.62 6.63 -12.13
C ARG A 115 -12.99 6.50 -12.79
N VAL A 116 -13.49 5.26 -12.81
CA VAL A 116 -14.85 4.89 -13.16
C VAL A 116 -15.34 3.84 -12.18
N TYR A 117 -16.57 3.97 -11.72
CA TYR A 117 -17.19 3.00 -10.81
C TYR A 117 -18.28 2.20 -11.51
N LEU A 118 -18.30 0.91 -11.18
CA LEU A 118 -19.11 -0.13 -11.78
C LEU A 118 -20.07 -0.68 -10.73
N GLY A 119 -21.35 -0.79 -11.13
CA GLY A 119 -22.43 -1.24 -10.27
C GLY A 119 -22.86 -0.22 -9.21
N GLU A 120 -24.13 -0.31 -8.83
CA GLU A 120 -24.75 0.57 -7.82
C GLU A 120 -24.88 -0.14 -6.46
N LYS A 121 -24.67 -1.46 -6.42
CA LYS A 121 -24.83 -2.26 -5.21
C LYS A 121 -23.51 -2.33 -4.44
N PRO A 122 -23.51 -2.10 -3.12
CA PRO A 122 -22.35 -2.39 -2.30
C PRO A 122 -22.20 -3.91 -2.18
N TRP A 123 -21.02 -4.41 -2.54
CA TRP A 123 -20.60 -5.80 -2.29
C TRP A 123 -19.78 -5.85 -0.99
N GLY A 124 -19.92 -6.95 -0.23
CA GLY A 124 -19.07 -7.24 0.94
C GLY A 124 -17.96 -8.20 0.54
N ASP A 125 -17.78 -9.27 1.32
CA ASP A 125 -16.88 -10.39 1.01
C ASP A 125 -17.15 -10.89 -0.42
N CYS A 126 -16.20 -10.66 -1.30
CA CYS A 126 -16.36 -10.92 -2.73
C CYS A 126 -15.00 -11.08 -3.41
N ILE A 127 -15.04 -11.65 -4.61
CA ILE A 127 -13.87 -11.78 -5.46
C ILE A 127 -14.07 -10.86 -6.67
N VAL A 128 -13.10 -10.01 -6.94
CA VAL A 128 -13.07 -9.15 -8.12
C VAL A 128 -12.05 -9.67 -9.11
N GLU A 129 -12.49 -9.99 -10.32
CA GLU A 129 -11.65 -10.40 -11.44
C GLU A 129 -11.68 -9.35 -12.55
N VAL A 130 -10.51 -8.99 -13.07
CA VAL A 130 -10.36 -7.96 -14.09
C VAL A 130 -9.35 -8.43 -15.12
N LEU A 131 -9.70 -8.29 -16.40
CA LEU A 131 -8.75 -8.44 -17.50
C LEU A 131 -8.35 -7.06 -18.03
N ALA A 132 -7.09 -6.69 -17.81
CA ALA A 132 -6.58 -5.35 -18.09
C ALA A 132 -5.36 -5.37 -19.01
N LYS A 133 -5.20 -4.33 -19.83
CA LYS A 133 -4.05 -4.13 -20.71
C LYS A 133 -3.59 -2.69 -20.67
N LYS A 134 -2.29 -2.49 -20.44
CA LYS A 134 -1.65 -1.18 -20.53
C LYS A 134 -1.43 -0.84 -22.00
N ILE A 135 -1.86 0.34 -22.43
CA ILE A 135 -1.72 0.82 -23.82
C ILE A 135 -0.60 1.87 -23.92
N GLY A 136 -0.36 2.65 -22.85
CA GLY A 136 0.72 3.63 -22.83
C GLY A 136 0.79 4.39 -21.52
N GLY A 137 1.87 5.14 -21.30
CA GLY A 137 2.08 5.94 -20.08
C GLY A 137 3.03 5.29 -19.06
N SER A 138 3.16 5.94 -17.90
CA SER A 138 4.25 5.71 -16.96
C SER A 138 3.97 4.69 -15.85
N GLU A 139 2.72 4.33 -15.60
CA GLU A 139 2.30 3.39 -14.55
C GLU A 139 1.45 2.25 -15.12
N GLY A 140 0.64 1.58 -14.30
CA GLY A 140 -0.25 0.49 -14.71
C GLY A 140 -1.72 0.75 -14.38
N PHE A 141 -2.31 -0.15 -13.59
CA PHE A 141 -3.74 -0.25 -13.35
C PHE A 141 -4.11 0.15 -11.93
N LEU A 142 -5.29 0.73 -11.76
CA LEU A 142 -5.92 0.91 -10.46
C LEU A 142 -7.20 0.09 -10.42
N ILE A 143 -7.31 -0.84 -9.47
CA ILE A 143 -8.52 -1.65 -9.26
C ILE A 143 -9.12 -1.24 -7.92
N PHE A 144 -10.32 -0.66 -7.95
CA PHE A 144 -10.99 -0.13 -6.75
C PHE A 144 -11.98 -1.16 -6.21
N PHE A 145 -12.04 -1.27 -4.89
CA PHE A 145 -12.99 -2.11 -4.17
C PHE A 145 -13.36 -1.45 -2.84
N GLY A 146 -14.48 -1.87 -2.24
CA GLY A 146 -14.97 -1.22 -1.03
C GLY A 146 -15.23 0.28 -1.21
N VAL A 147 -15.63 0.70 -2.42
CA VAL A 147 -15.86 2.12 -2.74
C VAL A 147 -17.16 2.58 -2.08
N GLN A 148 -17.03 3.52 -1.14
CA GLN A 148 -18.15 4.17 -0.45
C GLN A 148 -18.54 5.46 -1.17
N ASP A 149 -17.55 6.26 -1.53
CA ASP A 149 -17.70 7.52 -2.25
C ASP A 149 -16.39 7.89 -3.00
N ASP A 150 -16.31 9.11 -3.53
CA ASP A 150 -15.17 9.56 -4.34
C ASP A 150 -13.89 9.86 -3.53
N PHE A 151 -13.97 9.77 -2.21
CA PHE A 151 -12.91 10.10 -1.26
C PHE A 151 -12.59 8.95 -0.29
N ASN A 152 -13.45 7.93 -0.21
CA ASN A 152 -13.33 6.78 0.69
C ASN A 152 -13.47 5.46 -0.08
N TYR A 153 -12.34 4.77 -0.26
CA TYR A 153 -12.25 3.52 -1.03
C TYR A 153 -10.94 2.80 -0.76
N TYR A 154 -10.86 1.53 -1.16
CA TYR A 154 -9.63 0.78 -1.25
C TYR A 154 -9.25 0.64 -2.72
N PHE A 155 -7.96 0.55 -3.01
CA PHE A 155 -7.51 0.28 -4.36
C PHE A 155 -6.21 -0.49 -4.39
N TRP A 156 -6.12 -1.40 -5.35
CA TRP A 156 -4.88 -2.06 -5.70
C TRP A 156 -4.18 -1.23 -6.78
N ASN A 157 -3.01 -0.72 -6.43
CA ASN A 157 -2.12 0.00 -7.33
C ASN A 157 -1.16 -1.00 -7.99
N VAL A 158 -1.35 -1.27 -9.28
CA VAL A 158 -0.57 -2.26 -10.05
C VAL A 158 0.37 -1.52 -10.99
N GLY A 159 1.67 -1.64 -10.77
CA GLY A 159 2.66 -0.88 -11.54
C GLY A 159 2.62 0.60 -11.21
N GLY A 160 2.51 0.94 -9.92
CA GLY A 160 2.60 2.31 -9.41
C GLY A 160 4.05 2.79 -9.27
N PHE A 161 4.20 4.06 -8.91
CA PHE A 161 5.48 4.74 -8.69
C PHE A 161 6.42 4.58 -9.89
N GLY A 162 5.93 4.97 -11.07
CA GLY A 162 6.68 4.83 -12.32
C GLY A 162 6.82 3.38 -12.78
N ASN A 163 5.80 2.54 -12.54
CA ASN A 163 5.75 1.15 -12.99
C ASN A 163 6.82 0.24 -12.37
N THR A 164 7.13 0.47 -11.10
CA THR A 164 8.18 -0.26 -10.37
C THR A 164 7.63 -1.14 -9.26
N VAL A 165 6.46 -0.81 -8.72
CA VAL A 165 5.89 -1.53 -7.57
C VAL A 165 4.40 -1.76 -7.70
N SER A 166 3.90 -2.67 -6.88
CA SER A 166 2.48 -2.86 -6.65
C SER A 166 2.19 -2.99 -5.15
N LEU A 167 1.06 -2.42 -4.73
CA LEU A 167 0.62 -2.37 -3.34
C LEU A 167 -0.88 -2.08 -3.23
N VAL A 168 -1.46 -2.44 -2.09
CA VAL A 168 -2.83 -2.06 -1.73
C VAL A 168 -2.79 -0.80 -0.89
N GLU A 169 -3.67 0.14 -1.23
CA GLU A 169 -3.80 1.43 -0.60
C GLU A 169 -5.27 1.69 -0.22
N LYS A 170 -5.48 2.59 0.73
CA LYS A 170 -6.80 3.09 1.13
C LYS A 170 -6.84 4.60 1.07
N ALA A 171 -7.92 5.14 0.53
CA ALA A 171 -8.26 6.55 0.61
C ALA A 171 -9.21 6.79 1.78
N ILE A 172 -8.90 7.77 2.63
CA ILE A 172 -9.76 8.28 3.70
C ILE A 172 -9.83 9.79 3.54
N ALA A 173 -11.03 10.33 3.31
CA ALA A 173 -11.22 11.75 3.02
C ALA A 173 -10.28 12.27 1.91
N GLY A 174 -10.00 11.45 0.91
CA GLY A 174 -9.13 11.76 -0.22
C GLY A 174 -7.63 11.58 0.04
N GLN A 175 -7.20 11.32 1.27
CA GLN A 175 -5.80 11.03 1.59
C GLN A 175 -5.50 9.54 1.41
N LYS A 176 -4.41 9.23 0.70
CA LYS A 176 -4.02 7.85 0.36
C LYS A 176 -2.97 7.33 1.34
N ILE A 177 -3.18 6.12 1.85
CA ILE A 177 -2.32 5.45 2.80
C ILE A 177 -2.06 4.02 2.29
N ALA A 178 -0.80 3.59 2.30
CA ALA A 178 -0.43 2.22 2.00
C ALA A 178 -0.90 1.26 3.10
N LEU A 179 -1.62 0.20 2.72
CA LEU A 179 -2.07 -0.85 3.63
C LEU A 179 -1.21 -2.11 3.54
N SER A 180 -0.55 -2.34 2.40
CA SER A 180 0.37 -3.46 2.22
C SER A 180 1.81 -2.97 2.07
N LYS A 181 2.76 -3.89 2.27
CA LYS A 181 4.12 -3.69 1.76
C LYS A 181 4.09 -3.55 0.24
N SER A 182 4.98 -2.73 -0.31
CA SER A 182 5.19 -2.66 -1.74
C SER A 182 5.94 -3.89 -2.24
N VAL A 183 5.48 -4.46 -3.34
CA VAL A 183 6.13 -5.58 -4.04
C VAL A 183 6.67 -5.06 -5.36
N PRO A 184 7.93 -5.34 -5.73
CA PRO A 184 8.46 -5.01 -7.05
C PRO A 184 7.60 -5.66 -8.15
N LEU A 185 7.04 -4.85 -9.04
CA LEU A 185 6.20 -5.30 -10.14
C LEU A 185 6.21 -4.28 -11.26
N THR A 186 6.40 -4.76 -12.48
CA THR A 186 6.37 -3.94 -13.70
C THR A 186 5.33 -4.50 -14.66
N VAL A 187 4.45 -3.62 -15.15
CA VAL A 187 3.43 -3.92 -16.15
C VAL A 187 3.99 -3.62 -17.54
N GLU A 188 4.00 -4.63 -18.40
CA GLU A 188 4.37 -4.50 -19.80
C GLU A 188 3.23 -3.87 -20.60
N SER A 189 3.58 -2.99 -21.54
CA SER A 189 2.61 -2.47 -22.50
C SER A 189 2.14 -3.56 -23.46
N ASP A 190 0.91 -3.44 -23.94
CA ASP A 190 0.28 -4.31 -24.92
C ASP A 190 0.12 -5.79 -24.51
N ARG A 191 0.28 -6.08 -23.22
CA ARG A 191 0.03 -7.40 -22.63
C ARG A 191 -1.22 -7.39 -21.75
N PHE A 192 -2.05 -8.42 -21.90
CA PHE A 192 -3.18 -8.64 -21.01
C PHE A 192 -2.76 -9.28 -19.69
N TYR A 193 -3.31 -8.76 -18.60
CA TYR A 193 -3.11 -9.22 -17.23
C TYR A 193 -4.46 -9.59 -16.63
N HIS A 194 -4.55 -10.80 -16.11
CA HIS A 194 -5.69 -11.25 -15.31
C HIS A 194 -5.42 -10.93 -13.84
N LEU A 195 -6.17 -9.98 -13.30
CA LEU A 195 -6.04 -9.46 -11.95
C LEU A 195 -7.18 -10.03 -11.11
N ARG A 196 -6.87 -10.54 -9.93
CA ARG A 196 -7.84 -11.12 -9.00
C ARG A 196 -7.59 -10.57 -7.59
N ILE A 197 -8.65 -10.07 -6.97
CA ILE A 197 -8.66 -9.58 -5.59
C ILE A 197 -9.72 -10.38 -4.84
N GLU A 198 -9.38 -10.88 -3.66
CA GLU A 198 -10.33 -11.47 -2.71
C GLU A 198 -10.43 -10.51 -1.53
N VAL A 199 -11.64 -10.02 -1.27
CA VAL A 199 -11.97 -9.04 -0.23
C VAL A 199 -12.59 -9.74 0.96
#